data_AF-A0A939WIG2-F1
#
_entry.id   AF-A0A939WIG2-F1
#
_cell.length_a   1.000
_cell.length_b   1.000
_cell.length_c   1.000
_cell.angle_alpha   90.00
_cell.angle_beta   90.00
_cell.angle_gamma   90.00
#
_symmetry.space_group_name_H-M   'P 1'
#
loop_
_entity.id
_entity.type
_entity.pdbx_description
1 polymer ?
#
loop_
_entity_poly.entity_id
_entity_poly.type
_entity_poly.pdbx_seq_one_letter_code
_entity_poly.pdbx_strand_id
1 'polypeptide(L)'
;MMQHRYFDIILFFLFLIPVLAHGHAPYEKLERVVETEQGEKIKLVRMYWDGIVELDPVQLVAYDESAFPFFETSTGRDVFVSCKEKNDCFVFLFKGFLSVVPEEVYEIKNQSVATVDDFWTNVRGAFIPLQRIKMYLVAIALLFASLLLGFYSNRMRKEKRELVATALLLSGLFVLFVFVCAVDVSRVLFLPLTVLTGIVAAIGLVIFKYITRRWKGRHS
;
A
#
# COMPACT_ATOMS: atom_id res chain seq x y z
N MET A 1 18.05 -33.47 -0.75
CA MET A 1 16.74 -33.62 -1.42
C MET A 1 15.69 -32.58 -0.99
N MET A 2 16.09 -31.35 -0.57
CA MET A 2 15.15 -30.25 -0.21
C MET A 2 15.13 -29.11 -1.25
N GLN A 3 16.00 -29.15 -2.26
CA GLN A 3 16.24 -28.02 -3.17
C GLN A 3 15.14 -27.87 -4.24
N HIS A 4 14.43 -28.95 -4.58
CA HIS A 4 13.35 -28.91 -5.58
C HIS A 4 12.07 -28.24 -5.09
N ARG A 5 11.72 -28.34 -3.80
CA ARG A 5 10.44 -27.82 -3.27
C ARG A 5 10.33 -26.29 -3.27
N TYR A 6 11.45 -25.57 -3.25
CA TYR A 6 11.43 -24.10 -3.32
C TYR A 6 11.27 -23.60 -4.76
N PHE A 7 11.71 -24.38 -5.74
CA PHE A 7 11.64 -24.03 -7.15
C PHE A 7 10.19 -24.03 -7.66
N ASP A 8 9.40 -25.02 -7.23
CA ASP A 8 7.99 -25.14 -7.62
C ASP A 8 7.11 -24.01 -7.05
N ILE A 9 7.43 -23.53 -5.84
CA ILE A 9 6.73 -22.40 -5.21
C ILE A 9 7.02 -21.11 -5.97
N ILE A 10 8.28 -20.87 -6.35
CA ILE A 10 8.67 -19.67 -7.12
C ILE A 10 8.02 -19.70 -8.51
N LEU A 11 7.98 -20.86 -9.17
CA LEU A 11 7.29 -21.01 -10.46
C LEU A 11 5.78 -20.74 -10.33
N PHE A 12 5.14 -21.25 -9.27
CA PHE A 12 3.71 -21.03 -9.02
C PHE A 12 3.37 -19.53 -8.86
N PHE A 13 4.21 -18.77 -8.14
CA PHE A 13 4.04 -17.31 -8.04
C PHE A 13 4.31 -16.59 -9.37
N LEU A 14 5.28 -17.03 -10.17
CA LEU A 14 5.54 -16.48 -11.51
C LEU A 14 4.36 -16.68 -12.48
N PHE A 15 3.63 -17.79 -12.36
CA PHE A 15 2.47 -18.10 -13.19
C PHE A 15 1.15 -17.47 -12.72
N LEU A 16 1.05 -17.02 -11.47
CA LEU A 16 -0.17 -16.36 -10.95
C LEU A 16 -0.29 -14.89 -11.35
N ILE A 17 0.85 -14.21 -11.57
CA ILE A 17 0.92 -12.78 -11.93
C ILE A 17 0.17 -12.43 -13.23
N PRO A 18 0.26 -13.20 -14.34
CA PRO A 18 -0.42 -12.84 -15.58
C PRO A 18 -1.93 -13.11 -15.60
N VAL A 19 -2.50 -13.84 -14.63
CA VAL A 19 -3.94 -14.20 -14.64
C VAL A 19 -4.84 -13.02 -14.21
N LEU A 20 -4.28 -12.01 -13.55
CA LEU A 20 -5.03 -10.83 -13.09
C LEU A 20 -5.06 -9.68 -14.10
N ALA A 21 -4.23 -9.72 -15.15
CA ALA A 21 -4.22 -8.69 -16.18
C ALA A 21 -5.29 -9.00 -17.26
N HIS A 22 -6.45 -8.36 -17.16
CA HIS A 22 -7.50 -8.43 -18.18
C HIS A 22 -7.65 -7.09 -18.92
N GLY A 23 -7.70 -7.19 -20.25
CA GLY A 23 -8.13 -6.15 -21.20
C GLY A 23 -9.47 -5.53 -20.80
N HIS A 24 -9.56 -4.20 -20.61
CA HIS A 24 -10.86 -3.51 -20.49
C HIS A 24 -10.90 -2.20 -21.29
N ALA A 25 -12.10 -1.72 -21.60
CA ALA A 25 -12.30 -0.40 -22.19
C ALA A 25 -12.05 0.71 -21.15
N PRO A 26 -11.70 1.94 -21.56
CA PRO A 26 -11.56 3.05 -20.64
C PRO A 26 -12.82 3.21 -19.77
N TYR A 27 -12.61 3.45 -18.47
CA TYR A 27 -13.72 3.60 -17.54
C TYR A 27 -13.48 4.73 -16.54
N GLU A 28 -14.57 5.23 -16.00
CA GLU A 28 -14.59 6.29 -15.01
C GLU A 28 -14.99 5.75 -13.62
N LYS A 29 -14.38 6.30 -12.58
CA LYS A 29 -14.75 6.02 -11.19
C LYS A 29 -14.86 7.32 -10.41
N LEU A 30 -16.04 7.59 -9.87
CA LEU A 30 -16.25 8.73 -8.98
C LEU A 30 -15.36 8.58 -7.74
N GLU A 31 -14.48 9.55 -7.52
CA GLU A 31 -13.63 9.62 -6.32
C GLU A 31 -14.33 10.41 -5.23
N ARG A 32 -14.84 11.60 -5.58
CA ARG A 32 -15.46 12.50 -4.61
C ARG A 32 -16.34 13.55 -5.29
N VAL A 33 -17.31 14.07 -4.52
CA VAL A 33 -18.05 15.29 -4.87
C VAL A 33 -17.68 16.37 -3.86
N VAL A 34 -17.30 17.54 -4.36
CA VAL A 34 -16.88 18.72 -3.60
C VAL A 34 -17.96 19.78 -3.77
N GLU A 35 -18.31 20.47 -2.70
CA GLU A 35 -19.36 21.50 -2.70
C GLU A 35 -18.66 22.86 -2.55
N THR A 36 -18.87 23.77 -3.49
CA THR A 36 -18.31 25.13 -3.46
C THR A 36 -19.03 25.98 -2.40
N GLU A 37 -18.48 27.14 -2.09
CA GLU A 37 -19.17 28.12 -1.23
C GLU A 37 -20.50 28.59 -1.81
N GLN A 38 -20.65 28.63 -3.14
CA GLN A 38 -21.90 28.95 -3.82
C GLN A 38 -22.92 27.80 -3.81
N GLY A 39 -22.57 26.63 -3.29
CA GLY A 39 -23.43 25.43 -3.26
C GLY A 39 -23.37 24.59 -4.54
N GLU A 40 -22.56 24.98 -5.51
CA GLU A 40 -22.34 24.22 -6.75
C GLU A 40 -21.48 22.98 -6.47
N LYS A 41 -21.76 21.89 -7.17
CA LYS A 41 -21.08 20.59 -7.00
C LYS A 41 -20.04 20.33 -8.08
N ILE A 42 -18.82 20.09 -7.64
CA ILE A 42 -17.70 19.64 -8.48
C ILE A 42 -17.56 18.13 -8.31
N LYS A 43 -17.59 17.38 -9.42
CA LYS A 43 -17.34 15.92 -9.40
C LYS A 43 -15.89 15.64 -9.76
N LEU A 44 -15.17 14.99 -8.85
CA LEU A 44 -13.81 14.50 -9.07
C LEU A 44 -13.89 13.03 -9.48
N VAL A 45 -13.48 12.76 -10.71
CA VAL A 45 -13.60 11.44 -11.35
C VAL A 45 -12.21 10.96 -11.76
N ARG A 46 -11.89 9.71 -11.44
CA ARG A 46 -10.70 9.03 -11.94
C ARG A 46 -11.04 8.36 -13.27
N MET A 47 -10.23 8.62 -14.28
CA MET A 47 -10.32 8.02 -15.60
C MET A 47 -9.13 7.08 -15.83
N TYR A 48 -9.41 5.89 -16.35
CA TYR A 48 -8.42 4.82 -16.59
C TYR A 48 -8.40 4.48 -18.09
N TRP A 49 -7.22 4.37 -18.71
CA TRP A 49 -7.08 4.41 -20.17
C TRP A 49 -6.37 3.19 -20.83
N ASP A 50 -5.58 2.38 -20.12
CA ASP A 50 -4.69 1.37 -20.77
C ASP A 50 -5.17 -0.08 -20.74
N GLY A 51 -6.37 -0.35 -20.24
CA GLY A 51 -7.03 -1.64 -20.40
C GLY A 51 -6.36 -2.79 -19.68
N ILE A 52 -5.48 -2.56 -18.70
CA ILE A 52 -5.07 -3.55 -17.71
C ILE A 52 -5.68 -3.15 -16.37
N VAL A 53 -6.78 -3.83 -15.99
CA VAL A 53 -7.38 -3.64 -14.66
C VAL A 53 -6.24 -3.79 -13.65
N GLU A 54 -6.17 -2.90 -12.67
CA GLU A 54 -5.11 -2.94 -11.65
C GLU A 54 -3.75 -2.36 -12.03
N LEU A 55 -3.44 -2.04 -13.29
CA LEU A 55 -2.19 -1.36 -13.67
C LEU A 55 -2.41 -0.15 -14.57
N ASP A 56 -3.66 0.22 -14.83
CA ASP A 56 -3.94 1.37 -15.67
C ASP A 56 -3.39 2.68 -15.11
N PRO A 57 -2.72 3.49 -15.95
CA PRO A 57 -2.51 4.89 -15.66
C PRO A 57 -3.85 5.57 -15.40
N VAL A 58 -3.84 6.44 -14.40
CA VAL A 58 -5.01 7.18 -13.96
C VAL A 58 -4.83 8.66 -14.24
N GLN A 59 -5.91 9.29 -14.67
CA GLN A 59 -6.05 10.73 -14.79
C GLN A 59 -7.19 11.16 -13.86
N LEU A 60 -7.06 12.29 -13.18
CA LEU A 60 -8.20 12.87 -12.46
C LEU A 60 -8.80 14.01 -13.28
N VAL A 61 -10.11 13.94 -13.47
CA VAL A 61 -10.89 14.97 -14.14
C VAL A 61 -11.89 15.56 -13.17
N ALA A 62 -11.94 16.89 -13.13
CA ALA A 62 -12.92 17.64 -12.36
C ALA A 62 -14.00 18.16 -13.33
N TYR A 63 -15.22 17.69 -13.12
CA TYR A 63 -16.41 18.13 -13.84
C TYR A 63 -17.18 19.16 -13.01
N ASP A 64 -17.69 20.19 -13.69
CA ASP A 64 -18.67 21.11 -13.12
C ASP A 64 -20.08 20.49 -13.04
N GLU A 65 -21.07 21.25 -12.57
CA GLU A 65 -22.46 20.78 -12.53
C GLU A 65 -23.06 20.51 -13.92
N SER A 66 -22.55 21.19 -14.95
CA SER A 66 -22.94 21.02 -16.34
C SER A 66 -22.32 19.79 -17.00
N ALA A 67 -21.54 19.01 -16.24
CA ALA A 67 -20.76 17.86 -16.70
C ALA A 67 -19.67 18.21 -17.73
N PHE A 68 -19.25 19.47 -17.81
CA PHE A 68 -18.09 19.87 -18.58
C PHE A 68 -16.81 19.76 -17.73
N PRO A 69 -15.74 19.14 -18.26
CA PRO A 69 -14.46 19.11 -17.58
C PRO A 69 -13.85 20.50 -17.60
N PHE A 70 -13.51 21.05 -16.44
CA PHE A 70 -12.81 22.34 -16.33
C PHE A 70 -11.36 22.17 -15.87
N PHE A 71 -11.00 20.99 -15.35
CA PHE A 71 -9.64 20.66 -14.96
C PHE A 71 -9.37 19.17 -15.17
N GLU A 72 -8.19 18.88 -15.70
CA GLU A 72 -7.67 17.53 -15.85
C GLU A 72 -6.21 17.50 -15.41
N THR A 73 -5.84 16.50 -14.62
CA THR A 73 -4.42 16.26 -14.32
C THR A 73 -3.71 15.67 -15.53
N SER A 74 -2.39 15.69 -15.51
CA SER A 74 -1.62 14.78 -16.36
C SER A 74 -1.88 13.32 -15.95
N THR A 75 -1.60 12.38 -16.87
CA THR A 75 -1.70 10.95 -16.59
C THR A 75 -0.62 10.54 -15.58
N GLY A 76 -1.02 9.83 -14.54
CA GLY A 76 -0.13 9.29 -13.51
C GLY A 76 -0.38 7.80 -13.26
N ARG A 77 0.36 7.26 -12.30
CA ARG A 77 0.22 5.90 -11.81
C ARG A 77 -0.88 5.77 -10.77
N ASP A 78 -1.01 6.76 -9.90
CA ASP A 78 -2.10 6.87 -8.93
C ASP A 78 -2.44 8.34 -8.66
N VAL A 79 -3.66 8.57 -8.21
CA VAL A 79 -4.12 9.88 -7.74
C VAL A 79 -4.77 9.69 -6.38
N PHE A 80 -4.56 10.61 -5.46
CA PHE A 80 -5.32 10.64 -4.20
C PHE A 80 -5.93 12.01 -3.98
N VAL A 81 -7.16 12.04 -3.46
CA VAL A 81 -7.86 13.27 -3.11
C VAL A 81 -8.03 13.35 -1.59
N SER A 82 -7.55 14.43 -0.97
CA SER A 82 -7.74 14.72 0.46
C SER A 82 -8.34 16.10 0.62
N CYS A 83 -9.55 16.17 1.16
CA CYS A 83 -10.21 17.44 1.44
C CYS A 83 -10.06 17.78 2.92
N LYS A 84 -9.57 18.99 3.21
CA LYS A 84 -9.51 19.53 4.56
C LYS A 84 -10.89 20.02 4.99
N GLU A 85 -11.57 20.72 4.09
CA GLU A 85 -12.93 21.22 4.25
C GLU A 85 -13.81 20.77 3.07
N LYS A 86 -15.09 21.15 3.03
CA LYS A 86 -16.01 20.72 1.96
C LYS A 86 -15.65 21.28 0.58
N ASN A 87 -14.97 22.42 0.55
CA ASN A 87 -14.65 23.24 -0.63
C ASN A 87 -13.13 23.39 -0.87
N ASP A 88 -12.28 22.76 -0.05
CA ASP A 88 -10.82 22.83 -0.10
C ASP A 88 -10.24 21.41 -0.15
N CYS A 89 -9.82 21.00 -1.35
CA CYS A 89 -9.33 19.67 -1.65
C CYS A 89 -7.97 19.69 -2.31
N PHE A 90 -7.08 18.83 -1.83
CA PHE A 90 -5.79 18.58 -2.44
C PHE A 90 -5.83 17.29 -3.25
N VAL A 91 -5.33 17.36 -4.48
CA VAL A 91 -5.12 16.25 -5.40
C VAL A 91 -3.63 15.96 -5.45
N PHE A 92 -3.26 14.73 -5.16
CA PHE A 92 -1.88 14.25 -5.12
C PHE A 92 -1.68 13.26 -6.27
N LEU A 93 -0.88 13.63 -7.26
CA LEU A 93 -0.57 12.80 -8.42
C LEU A 93 0.79 12.12 -8.25
N PHE A 94 0.82 10.82 -8.46
CA PHE A 94 2.02 9.99 -8.39
C PHE A 94 2.24 9.38 -9.78
N LYS A 95 3.35 9.66 -10.48
CA LYS A 95 3.57 9.11 -11.85
C LYS A 95 4.58 7.96 -11.87
N GLY A 96 5.55 7.95 -10.97
CA GLY A 96 6.54 6.89 -10.84
C GLY A 96 5.97 5.57 -10.34
N PHE A 97 6.58 4.46 -10.78
CA PHE A 97 6.20 3.10 -10.40
C PHE A 97 6.34 2.82 -8.89
N LEU A 98 7.25 3.52 -8.21
CA LEU A 98 7.51 3.42 -6.77
C LEU A 98 7.35 4.79 -6.06
N SER A 99 6.66 5.75 -6.66
CA SER A 99 6.57 7.11 -6.10
C SER A 99 5.86 7.09 -4.74
N VAL A 100 6.65 7.18 -3.67
CA VAL A 100 6.16 7.31 -2.28
C VAL A 100 5.71 8.75 -2.00
N VAL A 101 6.24 9.71 -2.77
CA VAL A 101 5.96 11.13 -2.66
C VAL A 101 5.19 11.55 -3.92
N PRO A 102 4.17 12.42 -3.81
CA PRO A 102 3.51 12.98 -4.97
C PRO A 102 4.49 13.80 -5.82
N GLU A 103 4.34 13.73 -7.13
CA GLU A 103 5.14 14.51 -8.07
C GLU A 103 4.46 15.83 -8.44
N GLU A 104 3.13 15.83 -8.49
CA GLU A 104 2.33 17.04 -8.68
C GLU A 104 1.25 17.08 -7.62
N VAL A 105 1.05 18.26 -7.04
CA VAL A 105 -0.03 18.52 -6.10
C VAL A 105 -0.85 19.69 -6.61
N TYR A 106 -2.17 19.52 -6.60
CA TYR A 106 -3.12 20.54 -6.99
C TYR A 106 -4.06 20.84 -5.83
N GLU A 107 -4.29 22.10 -5.54
CA GLU A 107 -5.35 22.57 -4.65
C GLU A 107 -6.55 22.95 -5.52
N ILE A 108 -7.70 22.35 -5.22
CA ILE A 108 -8.99 22.65 -5.82
C ILE A 108 -9.82 23.39 -4.77
N LYS A 109 -10.10 24.67 -5.04
CA LYS A 109 -10.87 25.54 -4.16
C LYS A 109 -11.85 26.40 -4.94
N ASN A 110 -13.15 26.30 -4.65
CA ASN A 110 -14.21 27.08 -5.30
C ASN A 110 -14.08 27.16 -6.84
N GLN A 111 -13.97 26.01 -7.50
CA GLN A 111 -13.72 25.84 -8.96
C GLN A 111 -12.39 26.40 -9.50
N SER A 112 -11.55 27.00 -8.66
CA SER A 112 -10.19 27.34 -9.03
C SER A 112 -9.24 26.18 -8.75
N VAL A 113 -8.23 26.02 -9.59
CA VAL A 113 -7.18 25.02 -9.41
C VAL A 113 -5.83 25.70 -9.42
N ALA A 114 -5.02 25.43 -8.39
CA ALA A 114 -3.66 25.93 -8.27
C ALA A 114 -2.69 24.77 -8.03
N THR A 115 -1.51 24.84 -8.61
CA THR A 115 -0.42 23.92 -8.28
C THR A 115 0.21 24.32 -6.95
N VAL A 116 0.41 23.35 -6.05
CA VAL A 116 1.02 23.56 -4.74
C VAL A 116 2.36 22.85 -4.69
N ASP A 117 3.40 23.57 -4.31
CA ASP A 117 4.73 23.02 -4.08
C ASP A 117 5.22 23.41 -2.67
N ASP A 118 4.51 22.90 -1.67
CA ASP A 118 4.84 23.10 -0.26
C ASP A 118 5.33 21.79 0.37
N PHE A 119 6.40 21.88 1.15
CA PHE A 119 7.04 20.73 1.79
C PHE A 119 6.06 19.97 2.70
N TRP A 120 5.29 20.68 3.52
CA TRP A 120 4.35 20.04 4.45
C TRP A 120 3.20 19.34 3.72
N THR A 121 2.74 19.95 2.63
CA THR A 121 1.72 19.38 1.76
C THR A 121 2.23 18.11 1.08
N ASN A 122 3.46 18.11 0.56
CA ASN A 122 4.10 16.93 -0.01
C ASN A 122 4.30 15.81 1.03
N VAL A 123 4.74 16.15 2.24
CA VAL A 123 4.86 15.20 3.36
C VAL A 123 3.49 14.59 3.68
N ARG A 124 2.44 15.41 3.80
CA ARG A 124 1.08 14.91 4.00
C ARG A 124 0.65 13.98 2.86
N GLY A 125 0.97 14.34 1.61
CA GLY A 125 0.78 13.52 0.41
C GLY A 125 1.37 12.12 0.54
N ALA A 126 2.61 12.03 1.02
CA ALA A 126 3.28 10.75 1.25
C ALA A 126 2.60 9.88 2.32
N PHE A 127 1.92 10.49 3.30
CA PHE A 127 1.17 9.76 4.34
C PHE A 127 -0.25 9.36 3.92
N ILE A 128 -0.83 9.95 2.87
CA ILE A 128 -2.21 9.62 2.45
C ILE A 128 -2.35 8.15 2.03
N PRO A 129 -1.45 7.57 1.20
CA PRO A 129 -1.46 6.15 0.93
C PRO A 129 -1.42 5.35 2.23
N LEU A 130 -0.54 5.72 3.18
CA LEU A 130 -0.31 5.06 4.48
C LEU A 130 -1.57 4.99 5.37
N GLN A 131 -2.48 5.96 5.28
CA GLN A 131 -3.74 5.93 6.04
C GLN A 131 -4.68 4.80 5.62
N ARG A 132 -4.60 4.34 4.37
CA ARG A 132 -5.34 3.17 3.89
C ARG A 132 -4.69 1.85 4.31
N ILE A 133 -3.54 1.91 5.00
CA ILE A 133 -2.66 0.77 5.32
C ILE A 133 -2.69 0.41 6.81
N LYS A 134 -3.76 0.77 7.55
CA LYS A 134 -3.91 0.46 8.99
C LYS A 134 -3.70 -1.02 9.32
N MET A 135 -4.15 -1.92 8.45
CA MET A 135 -3.95 -3.37 8.62
C MET A 135 -2.48 -3.81 8.45
N TYR A 136 -1.69 -3.12 7.63
CA TYR A 136 -0.25 -3.36 7.50
C TYR A 136 0.53 -2.89 8.72
N LEU A 137 0.15 -1.75 9.33
CA LEU A 137 0.76 -1.31 10.59
C LEU A 137 0.52 -2.34 11.71
N VAL A 138 -0.68 -2.93 11.76
CA VAL A 138 -0.99 -4.06 12.66
C VAL A 138 -0.12 -5.27 12.34
N ALA A 139 0.03 -5.62 11.06
CA ALA A 139 0.89 -6.73 10.64
C ALA A 139 2.36 -6.51 11.07
N ILE A 140 2.93 -5.33 10.81
CA ILE A 140 4.29 -4.97 11.24
C ILE A 140 4.41 -5.06 12.76
N ALA A 141 3.46 -4.51 13.52
CA ALA A 141 3.51 -4.54 14.97
C ALA A 141 3.53 -5.98 15.52
N LEU A 142 2.75 -6.89 14.92
CA LEU A 142 2.74 -8.32 15.28
C LEU A 142 4.07 -9.00 14.96
N LEU A 143 4.65 -8.73 13.79
CA LEU A 143 5.96 -9.25 13.40
C LEU A 143 7.07 -8.73 14.34
N PHE A 144 7.04 -7.45 14.68
CA PHE A 144 8.01 -6.84 15.59
C PHE A 144 7.87 -7.36 17.02
N ALA A 145 6.63 -7.53 17.51
CA ALA A 145 6.36 -8.13 18.81
C ALA A 145 6.88 -9.57 18.91
N SER A 146 6.74 -10.36 17.84
CA SER A 146 7.32 -11.71 17.76
C SER A 146 8.84 -11.70 17.94
N LEU A 147 9.54 -10.79 17.25
CA LEU A 147 10.98 -10.61 17.40
C LEU A 147 11.37 -10.19 18.82
N LEU A 148 10.71 -9.17 19.37
CA LEU A 148 10.98 -8.68 20.73
C LEU A 148 10.78 -9.76 21.80
N LEU A 149 9.75 -10.60 21.65
CA LEU A 149 9.52 -11.75 22.53
C LEU A 149 10.63 -12.80 22.44
N GLY A 150 11.23 -12.97 21.25
CA GLY A 150 12.39 -13.83 21.04
C GLY A 150 13.66 -13.34 21.75
N PHE A 151 13.84 -12.01 21.88
CA PHE A 151 15.03 -11.40 22.46
C PHE A 151 14.92 -11.07 23.96
N TYR A 152 13.77 -10.56 24.44
CA TYR A 152 13.70 -9.87 25.74
C TYR A 152 12.90 -10.58 26.84
N SER A 153 12.16 -11.66 26.55
CA SER A 153 11.32 -12.28 27.56
C SER A 153 12.06 -13.36 28.36
N ASN A 154 12.64 -12.98 29.50
CA ASN A 154 13.20 -13.90 30.51
C ASN A 154 12.17 -14.36 31.56
N ARG A 155 10.95 -13.79 31.55
CA ARG A 155 9.90 -14.08 32.55
C ARG A 155 9.03 -15.30 32.23
N MET A 156 8.99 -15.75 30.97
CA MET A 156 8.17 -16.89 30.54
C MET A 156 8.99 -18.18 30.43
N ARG A 157 8.36 -19.33 30.74
CA ARG A 157 8.92 -20.64 30.39
C ARG A 157 9.18 -20.69 28.89
N LYS A 158 10.35 -21.23 28.51
CA LYS A 158 10.89 -21.22 27.15
C LYS A 158 9.89 -21.68 26.09
N GLU A 159 9.18 -22.79 26.36
CA GLU A 159 8.17 -23.36 25.45
C GLU A 159 6.99 -22.42 25.21
N LYS A 160 6.47 -21.78 26.26
CA LYS A 160 5.37 -20.81 26.14
C LYS A 160 5.81 -19.57 25.34
N ARG A 161 7.04 -19.12 25.52
CA ARG A 161 7.61 -17.99 24.77
C ARG A 161 7.74 -18.29 23.29
N GLU A 162 8.26 -19.47 22.93
CA GLU A 162 8.41 -19.90 21.54
C GLU A 162 7.05 -20.06 20.85
N LEU A 163 6.05 -20.62 21.55
CA LEU A 163 4.70 -20.76 21.03
C LEU A 163 4.03 -19.39 20.78
N VAL A 164 4.13 -18.45 21.73
CA VAL A 164 3.56 -17.10 21.59
C VAL A 164 4.26 -16.31 20.49
N ALA A 165 5.60 -16.37 20.42
CA ALA A 165 6.35 -15.71 19.35
C ALA A 165 5.98 -16.25 17.96
N THR A 166 5.82 -17.57 17.85
CA THR A 166 5.39 -18.22 16.60
C THR A 166 3.96 -17.83 16.22
N ALA A 167 3.04 -17.81 17.20
CA ALA A 167 1.66 -17.38 16.97
C ALA A 167 1.61 -15.93 16.46
N LEU A 168 2.34 -15.00 17.09
CA LEU A 168 2.40 -13.60 16.65
C LEU A 168 3.03 -13.44 15.26
N LEU A 169 4.07 -14.24 14.95
CA LEU A 169 4.68 -14.24 13.62
C LEU A 169 3.66 -14.68 12.55
N LEU A 170 2.97 -15.80 12.79
CA LEU A 170 1.99 -16.33 11.86
C LEU A 170 0.77 -15.40 11.72
N SER A 171 0.29 -14.82 12.81
CA SER A 171 -0.78 -13.82 12.76
C SER A 171 -0.35 -12.56 12.02
N GLY A 172 0.87 -12.07 12.24
CA GLY A 172 1.41 -10.92 11.50
C GLY A 172 1.53 -11.21 10.00
N LEU A 173 2.04 -12.38 9.63
CA LEU A 173 2.12 -12.82 8.23
C LEU A 173 0.73 -13.03 7.61
N PHE A 174 -0.24 -13.54 8.35
CA PHE A 174 -1.60 -13.73 7.88
C PHE A 174 -2.31 -12.39 7.66
N VAL A 175 -2.24 -11.46 8.61
CA VAL A 175 -2.81 -10.11 8.45
C VAL A 175 -2.14 -9.38 7.29
N LEU A 176 -0.82 -9.56 7.12
CA LEU A 176 -0.10 -9.02 5.98
C LEU A 176 -0.58 -9.63 4.65
N PHE A 177 -0.73 -10.94 4.59
CA PHE A 177 -1.23 -11.65 3.41
C PHE A 177 -2.65 -11.23 3.07
N VAL A 178 -3.55 -11.17 4.07
CA VAL A 178 -4.92 -10.68 3.89
C VAL A 178 -4.91 -9.22 3.45
N PHE A 179 -4.02 -8.38 3.99
CA PHE A 179 -3.87 -7.00 3.53
C PHE A 179 -3.45 -6.94 2.06
N VAL A 180 -2.41 -7.68 1.68
CA VAL A 180 -1.92 -7.78 0.31
C VAL A 180 -3.00 -8.30 -0.66
N CYS A 181 -3.85 -9.24 -0.21
CA CYS A 181 -4.92 -9.83 -1.04
C CYS A 181 -6.24 -9.04 -1.05
N ALA A 182 -6.61 -8.38 0.06
CA ALA A 182 -7.89 -7.69 0.21
C ALA A 182 -7.79 -6.19 -0.06
N VAL A 183 -6.63 -5.61 0.18
CA VAL A 183 -6.36 -4.20 -0.06
C VAL A 183 -5.55 -4.12 -1.33
N ASP A 184 -6.28 -4.00 -2.44
CA ASP A 184 -5.86 -3.58 -3.78
C ASP A 184 -5.20 -2.17 -3.80
N VAL A 185 -4.75 -1.69 -2.64
CA VAL A 185 -4.29 -0.32 -2.35
C VAL A 185 -2.81 -0.36 -1.98
N SER A 186 -2.01 -0.56 -3.00
CA SER A 186 -1.42 0.56 -3.72
C SER A 186 -0.46 -0.09 -4.70
N ARG A 187 -0.84 -0.05 -5.98
CA ARG A 187 -0.08 -0.57 -7.11
C ARG A 187 1.38 -0.05 -7.15
N VAL A 188 1.64 1.01 -6.38
CA VAL A 188 2.93 1.68 -6.14
C VAL A 188 3.71 1.10 -4.95
N LEU A 189 3.03 0.69 -3.86
CA LEU A 189 3.70 0.15 -2.66
C LEU A 189 3.65 -1.37 -2.55
N PHE A 190 2.83 -2.07 -3.35
CA PHE A 190 2.72 -3.54 -3.30
C PHE A 190 4.09 -4.22 -3.42
N LEU A 191 4.84 -3.88 -4.46
CA LEU A 191 6.14 -4.49 -4.74
C LEU A 191 7.19 -4.17 -3.65
N PRO A 192 7.39 -2.91 -3.22
CA PRO A 192 8.34 -2.61 -2.16
C PRO A 192 7.90 -3.16 -0.79
N LEU A 193 6.61 -3.20 -0.47
CA LEU A 193 6.12 -3.80 0.79
C LEU A 193 6.28 -5.32 0.79
N THR A 194 6.03 -6.00 -0.34
CA THR A 194 6.25 -7.46 -0.48
C THR A 194 7.75 -7.80 -0.40
N VAL A 195 8.62 -6.99 -1.00
CA VAL A 195 10.08 -7.16 -0.88
C VAL A 195 10.53 -6.93 0.56
N LEU A 196 10.09 -5.84 1.21
CA LEU A 196 10.47 -5.53 2.59
C LEU A 196 10.02 -6.63 3.55
N THR A 197 8.79 -7.13 3.39
CA THR A 197 8.24 -8.19 4.22
C THR A 197 8.91 -9.54 3.97
N GLY A 198 9.27 -9.86 2.72
CA GLY A 198 10.12 -11.00 2.38
C GLY A 198 11.49 -10.93 3.04
N ILE A 199 12.13 -9.75 3.06
CA ILE A 199 13.41 -9.52 3.75
C ILE A 199 13.25 -9.73 5.26
N VAL A 200 12.22 -9.14 5.87
CA VAL A 200 11.95 -9.29 7.33
C VAL A 200 11.69 -10.75 7.69
N ALA A 201 10.89 -11.47 6.89
CA ALA A 201 10.63 -12.89 7.10
C ALA A 201 11.88 -13.76 6.95
N ALA A 202 12.73 -13.48 5.93
CA ALA A 202 13.99 -14.17 5.72
C ALA A 202 14.97 -13.96 6.89
N ILE A 203 15.10 -12.73 7.37
CA ILE A 203 15.93 -12.40 8.53
C ILE A 203 15.40 -13.13 9.78
N GLY A 204 14.09 -13.09 10.02
CA GLY A 204 13.45 -13.81 11.12
C GLY A 204 13.74 -15.32 11.09
N LEU A 205 13.65 -15.95 9.91
CA LEU A 205 13.98 -17.36 9.70
C LEU A 205 15.45 -17.69 9.95
N VAL A 206 16.37 -16.84 9.47
CA VAL A 206 17.81 -17.02 9.68
C VAL A 206 18.15 -16.91 11.16
N ILE A 207 17.62 -15.90 11.85
CA ILE A 207 17.82 -15.71 13.30
C ILE A 207 17.25 -16.91 14.07
N PHE A 208 16.04 -17.36 13.73
CA PHE A 208 15.43 -18.53 14.35
C PHE A 208 16.27 -19.80 14.15
N LYS A 209 16.77 -20.05 12.93
CA LYS A 209 17.69 -21.18 12.63
C LYS A 209 19.00 -21.06 13.39
N TYR A 210 19.55 -19.86 13.52
CA TYR A 210 20.79 -19.62 14.23
C TYR A 210 20.64 -19.90 15.74
N ILE A 211 19.55 -19.40 16.35
CA ILE A 211 19.22 -19.63 17.76
C ILE A 211 19.05 -21.13 18.03
N THR A 212 18.28 -21.83 17.18
CA THR A 212 18.03 -23.28 17.35
C THR A 212 19.30 -24.13 17.16
N ARG A 213 20.19 -23.79 16.21
CA ARG A 213 21.47 -24.49 16.01
C ARG A 213 22.44 -24.29 17.17
N ARG A 214 22.61 -23.06 17.65
CA ARG A 214 23.51 -22.74 18.77
C ARG A 214 23.06 -23.36 20.09
N TRP A 215 21.78 -23.76 20.17
CA TRP A 215 21.22 -24.47 21.30
C TRP A 215 21.49 -25.98 21.25
N LYS A 216 21.38 -26.61 20.06
CA LYS A 216 21.75 -28.03 19.90
C LYS A 216 23.23 -28.30 20.20
N GLY A 217 24.13 -27.41 19.78
CA GLY A 217 25.57 -27.55 20.05
C GLY A 217 26.02 -27.22 21.48
N ARG A 218 25.09 -26.82 22.38
CA ARG A 218 25.38 -26.56 23.81
C ARG A 218 24.88 -27.67 24.73
N HIS A 219 24.13 -28.63 24.20
CA HIS A 219 23.57 -29.78 24.91
C HIS A 219 24.05 -31.12 24.33
N SER A 220 25.09 -31.09 23.49
CA SER A 220 25.89 -32.22 23.03
C SER A 220 27.29 -32.08 23.59
#